data_AF-A0A2A5JJL1-F1
#
_entry.id   AF-A0A2A5JJL1-F1
#
_cell.length_a   1.000
_cell.length_b   1.000
_cell.length_c   1.000
_cell.angle_alpha   90.00
_cell.angle_beta   90.00
_cell.angle_gamma   90.00
#
_symmetry.space_group_name_H-M   'P 1'
#
loop_
_entity.id
_entity.type
_entity.pdbx_description
1 polymer ?
#
loop_
_entity_poly.entity_id
_entity_poly.type
_entity_poly.pdbx_seq_one_letter_code
_entity_poly.pdbx_strand_id
1 'polypeptide(L)' 'KPGYIDDMQPILTRLNIEPESWFKLTTQFSRVFHGAVGRKRAITAHCKTLKKHRRTNLTNCERLLG' A
#
# COMPACT_ATOMS: atom_id res chain seq x y z
N LYS A 1 -16.46 -13.38 1.23
CA LYS A 1 -15.41 -13.04 2.24
C LYS A 1 -14.76 -11.73 1.80
N PRO A 2 -14.69 -10.68 2.65
CA PRO A 2 -14.01 -9.44 2.28
C PRO A 2 -12.55 -9.74 1.93
N GLY A 3 -12.08 -9.21 0.81
CA GLY A 3 -10.72 -9.45 0.32
C GLY A 3 -10.46 -10.81 -0.33
N TYR A 4 -11.46 -11.71 -0.38
CA TYR A 4 -11.31 -12.99 -1.07
C TYR A 4 -11.43 -12.81 -2.57
N ILE A 5 -10.46 -13.33 -3.31
CA ILE A 5 -10.47 -13.34 -4.76
C ILE A 5 -9.99 -14.71 -5.25
N ASP A 6 -10.80 -15.33 -6.10
CA ASP A 6 -10.67 -16.74 -6.51
C ASP A 6 -9.66 -16.94 -7.65
N ASP A 7 -9.62 -16.02 -8.62
CA ASP A 7 -8.81 -16.18 -9.85
C ASP A 7 -8.32 -14.84 -10.42
N MET A 8 -7.53 -14.10 -9.63
CA MET A 8 -6.93 -12.80 -10.01
C MET A 8 -5.40 -12.82 -9.96
N GLN A 9 -4.78 -14.01 -10.02
CA GLN A 9 -3.34 -14.13 -10.22
C GLN A 9 -2.83 -13.18 -11.33
N PRO A 10 -3.51 -13.02 -12.49
CA PRO A 10 -3.03 -12.11 -13.54
C PRO A 10 -2.93 -10.63 -13.13
N ILE A 11 -3.90 -10.11 -12.36
CA ILE A 11 -3.86 -8.71 -11.94
C ILE A 11 -2.86 -8.48 -10.80
N LEU A 12 -2.76 -9.42 -9.86
CA LEU A 12 -1.80 -9.34 -8.76
C LEU A 12 -0.38 -9.45 -9.26
N THR A 13 -0.11 -10.37 -10.20
CA THR A 13 1.17 -10.46 -10.90
C THR A 13 1.48 -9.18 -11.68
N ARG A 14 0.50 -8.61 -12.40
CA ARG A 14 0.71 -7.35 -13.14
C ARG A 14 0.99 -6.15 -12.23
N LEU A 15 0.37 -6.13 -11.04
CA LEU A 15 0.61 -5.10 -10.04
C LEU A 15 1.85 -5.37 -9.18
N ASN A 16 2.45 -6.55 -9.31
CA ASN A 16 3.55 -7.05 -8.49
C ASN A 16 3.21 -7.02 -6.98
N ILE A 17 1.98 -7.45 -6.64
CA ILE A 17 1.48 -7.51 -5.26
C ILE A 17 1.25 -8.98 -4.90
N GLU A 18 1.83 -9.43 -3.79
CA GLU A 18 1.58 -10.78 -3.30
C GLU A 18 0.13 -10.96 -2.81
N PRO A 19 -0.49 -12.14 -3.01
CA PRO A 19 -1.85 -12.41 -2.54
C PRO A 19 -2.08 -12.15 -1.04
N GLU A 20 -1.07 -12.40 -0.20
CA GLU A 20 -1.15 -12.11 1.24
C GLU A 20 -1.19 -10.61 1.52
N SER A 21 -0.35 -9.83 0.84
CA SER A 21 -0.35 -8.36 0.89
C SER A 21 -1.69 -7.80 0.40
N TRP A 22 -2.26 -8.40 -0.65
CA TRP A 22 -3.60 -8.06 -1.13
C TRP A 22 -4.70 -8.31 -0.08
N PHE A 23 -4.65 -9.44 0.61
CA PHE A 23 -5.62 -9.74 1.67
C PHE A 23 -5.51 -8.73 2.81
N LYS A 24 -4.28 -8.38 3.23
CA LYS A 24 -4.04 -7.34 4.25
C LYS A 24 -4.55 -5.97 3.79
N LEU A 25 -4.31 -5.59 2.53
CA LEU A 25 -4.80 -4.35 1.96
C LEU A 25 -6.32 -4.28 1.97
N THR A 26 -7.00 -5.34 1.58
CA THR A 26 -8.47 -5.34 1.43
C THR A 26 -9.22 -5.51 2.75
N THR A 27 -8.59 -6.08 3.78
CA THR A 27 -9.23 -6.32 5.08
C THR A 27 -8.78 -5.36 6.18
N GLN A 28 -7.57 -4.80 6.08
CA GLN A 28 -6.93 -4.03 7.16
C GLN A 28 -6.41 -2.67 6.69
N PHE A 29 -6.85 -2.16 5.53
CA PHE A 29 -6.35 -0.90 4.95
C PHE A 29 -6.23 0.23 5.98
N SER A 30 -7.33 0.57 6.64
CA SER A 30 -7.41 1.69 7.59
C SER A 30 -6.71 1.41 8.91
N ARG A 31 -6.38 0.15 9.21
CA ARG A 31 -5.57 -0.23 10.39
C ARG A 31 -4.07 -0.10 10.10
N VAL A 32 -3.66 -0.32 8.85
CA VAL A 32 -2.26 -0.29 8.44
C VAL A 32 -1.83 1.11 8.02
N PHE A 33 -2.73 1.86 7.38
CA PHE A 33 -2.46 3.18 6.83
C PHE A 33 -3.24 4.27 7.55
N HIS A 34 -2.51 5.25 8.08
CA HIS A 34 -3.05 6.38 8.85
C HIS A 34 -2.79 7.73 8.15
N GLY A 35 -2.67 7.73 6.82
CA GLY A 35 -2.24 8.90 6.04
C GLY A 35 -1.89 8.55 4.59
N ALA A 36 -1.06 9.36 3.94
CA ALA A 36 -0.69 9.17 2.53
C ALA A 36 -0.10 7.78 2.25
N VAL A 37 -0.55 7.14 1.17
CA VAL A 37 -0.15 5.80 0.71
C VAL A 37 0.26 5.88 -0.76
N GLY A 38 1.22 5.07 -1.19
CA GLY A 38 1.62 4.98 -2.59
C GLY A 38 3.12 4.80 -2.77
N ARG A 39 3.62 5.07 -3.98
CA ARG A 39 5.05 4.93 -4.28
C ARG A 39 5.88 5.91 -3.48
N LYS A 40 7.09 5.49 -3.06
CA LYS A 40 8.06 6.30 -2.31
C LYS A 40 8.26 7.71 -2.86
N ARG A 41 8.38 7.84 -4.19
CA ARG A 41 8.54 9.13 -4.87
C ARG A 41 7.33 10.06 -4.63
N ALA A 42 6.12 9.54 -4.77
CA ALA A 42 4.88 10.29 -4.57
C ALA A 42 4.69 10.68 -3.10
N ILE A 43 4.92 9.75 -2.15
CA ILE A 43 4.87 10.04 -0.72
C ILE A 43 5.91 11.10 -0.34
N THR A 44 7.13 11.00 -0.86
CA THR A 44 8.20 11.96 -0.57
C THR A 44 7.86 13.35 -1.12
N ALA A 45 7.35 13.43 -2.34
CA ALA A 45 6.88 14.69 -2.92
C ALA A 45 5.74 15.29 -2.09
N HIS A 46 4.74 14.49 -1.71
CA HIS A 46 3.61 14.92 -0.90
C HIS A 46 4.04 15.43 0.50
N CYS A 47 4.93 14.70 1.19
CA CYS A 47 5.47 15.14 2.47
C CYS A 47 6.30 16.43 2.34
N LYS A 48 7.05 16.60 1.25
CA LYS A 48 7.80 17.82 0.97
C LYS A 48 6.87 19.02 0.77
N THR A 49 5.79 18.87 -0.01
CA THR A 49 4.77 19.92 -0.19
C THR A 49 4.11 20.32 1.12
N LEU A 50 3.84 19.35 1.99
CA LEU A 50 3.24 19.60 3.30
C LEU A 50 4.23 20.03 4.38
N LYS A 51 5.52 20.24 4.03
CA LYS A 51 6.62 20.54 4.98
C LYS A 51 6.70 19.53 6.14
N LYS A 52 6.27 18.28 5.92
CA LYS A 52 6.30 17.20 6.91
C LYS A 52 7.60 16.41 6.79
N HIS A 53 8.38 16.38 7.87
CA HIS A 53 9.64 15.65 7.91
C HIS A 53 9.44 14.12 8.02
N ARG A 54 8.34 13.68 8.65
CA ARG A 54 8.02 12.26 8.88
C ARG A 54 7.19 11.69 7.73
N ARG A 55 7.58 10.50 7.25
CA ARG A 55 6.92 9.72 6.20
C ARG A 55 6.31 8.45 6.79
N THR A 56 5.31 8.61 7.64
CA THR A 56 4.82 7.56 8.58
C THR A 56 4.42 6.25 7.90
N ASN A 57 3.85 6.31 6.71
CA ASN A 57 3.37 5.14 5.98
C ASN A 57 4.36 4.61 4.94
N LEU A 58 5.54 5.23 4.76
CA LEU A 58 6.46 4.85 3.70
C LEU A 58 6.92 3.39 3.85
N THR A 59 7.29 3.00 5.07
CA THR A 59 7.73 1.62 5.37
C THR A 59 6.61 0.61 5.16
N ASN A 60 5.36 0.96 5.48
CA ASN A 60 4.21 0.08 5.22
C ASN A 60 3.91 -0.03 3.73
N CYS A 61 4.13 1.04 2.95
CA CYS A 61 4.00 1.02 1.50
C CYS A 61 5.08 0.14 0.85
N GLU A 62 6.34 0.27 1.27
CA GLU A 62 7.45 -0.59 0.80
C GLU A 62 7.16 -2.07 1.14
N ARG A 63 6.59 -2.37 2.31
CA ARG A 63 6.29 -3.77 2.67
C ARG A 63 5.10 -4.40 1.96
N LEU A 64 4.09 -3.62 1.57
CA LEU A 64 2.81 -4.15 1.07
C LEU A 64 2.57 -3.90 -0.43
N LEU A 65 3.33 -2.99 -1.04
CA LEU A 65 3.12 -2.56 -2.44
C LEU A 65 4.37 -2.73 -3.32
N GLY A 66 5.50 -3.18 -2.79
CA GLY A 66 6.73 -3.42 -3.57
C GLY A 66 8.01 -3.23 -2.79
#